data_AF-A0A0G3H4L9-F1
#
_entry.id   AF-A0A0G3H4L9-F1
#
_cell.length_a   1.000
_cell.length_b   1.000
_cell.length_c   1.000
_cell.angle_alpha   90.00
_cell.angle_beta   90.00
_cell.angle_gamma   90.00
#
_symmetry.space_group_name_H-M   'P 1'
#
loop_
_entity.id
_entity.type
_entity.pdbx_description
1 polymer ?
#
loop_
_entity_poly.entity_id
_entity_poly.type
_entity_poly.pdbx_seq_one_letter_code
_entity_poly.pdbx_strand_id
1 'polypeptide(L)' 'MHLNSIRTVNLSLAVCGVKVHEVEDPLMRLIRYLDRLIDELAKGKDMAKILRKL' A
#
# COMPACT_ATOMS: atom_id res chain seq x y z
N MET A 1 -14.50 13.48 1.17
CA MET A 1 -13.73 12.34 0.60
C MET A 1 -13.11 11.56 1.76
N HIS A 2 -13.54 10.32 2.00
CA HIS A 2 -13.08 9.48 3.11
C HIS A 2 -11.98 8.53 2.61
N LEU A 3 -10.72 8.74 3.01
CA LEU A 3 -9.56 7.89 2.65
C LEU A 3 -9.50 6.59 3.48
N ASN A 4 -10.64 5.97 3.79
CA ASN A 4 -10.69 4.75 4.63
C ASN A 4 -10.41 3.44 3.86
N SER A 5 -10.22 3.48 2.53
CA SER A 5 -10.12 2.26 1.71
C SER A 5 -8.70 1.70 1.52
N ILE A 6 -7.65 2.37 2.02
CA ILE A 6 -6.26 1.90 1.87
C ILE A 6 -5.89 0.86 2.95
N ARG A 7 -6.63 0.79 4.07
CA ARG A 7 -6.34 -0.15 5.17
C ARG A 7 -6.57 -1.62 4.81
N THR A 8 -7.31 -1.92 3.76
CA THR A 8 -7.64 -3.29 3.31
C THR A 8 -6.59 -3.93 2.42
N VAL A 9 -5.54 -3.20 2.00
CA VAL A 9 -4.53 -3.79 1.13
C VAL A 9 -3.55 -4.59 1.97
N ASN A 10 -3.62 -5.92 1.88
CA ASN A 10 -2.70 -6.84 2.56
C ASN A 10 -1.33 -6.81 1.86
N LEU A 11 -0.59 -5.72 2.07
CA LEU A 11 0.74 -5.50 1.51
C LEU A 11 1.79 -5.87 2.56
N SER A 12 2.04 -7.17 2.71
CA SER A 12 3.06 -7.75 3.60
C SER A 12 4.52 -7.49 3.15
N LEU A 13 4.74 -6.46 2.34
CA LEU A 13 5.92 -6.36 1.49
C LEU A 13 6.77 -5.15 1.87
N ALA A 14 8.09 -5.35 1.91
CA ALA A 14 9.05 -4.27 2.04
C ALA A 14 8.97 -3.35 0.82
N VAL A 15 8.90 -2.05 1.06
CA VAL A 15 8.89 -0.99 0.03
C VAL A 15 10.21 -0.25 0.19
N CYS A 16 10.99 -0.16 -0.89
CA CYS A 16 12.33 0.47 -0.88
C CYS A 16 13.26 -0.08 0.23
N GLY A 17 13.15 -1.36 0.58
CA GLY A 17 13.96 -2.00 1.63
C GLY A 17 13.44 -1.82 3.07
N VAL A 18 12.35 -1.08 3.27
CA VAL A 18 11.71 -0.86 4.57
C VAL A 18 10.44 -1.69 4.68
N LYS A 19 10.31 -2.48 5.74
CA LYS A 19 9.07 -3.22 6.03
C LYS A 19 8.01 -2.25 6.55
N VAL A 20 6.92 -2.11 5.82
CA VAL A 20 5.82 -1.18 6.14
C VAL A 20 5.18 -1.46 7.52
N HIS A 21 5.21 -2.72 7.98
CA HIS A 21 4.72 -3.12 9.29
C HIS A 21 5.58 -2.65 10.47
N GLU A 22 6.86 -2.37 10.24
CA GLU A 22 7.80 -1.89 11.26
C GLU A 22 7.82 -0.35 11.33
N VAL A 23 7.05 0.33 10.46
CA VAL A 23 6.90 1.79 10.51
C VAL A 23 5.92 2.17 11.63
N GLU A 24 6.48 2.73 12.70
CA GLU A 24 5.74 3.20 13.89
C GLU A 24 4.81 4.36 13.56
N ASP A 25 5.30 5.35 12.80
CA ASP A 25 4.52 6.53 12.45
C ASP A 25 3.33 6.16 11.53
N PRO A 26 2.09 6.43 11.96
CA PRO A 26 0.90 6.01 11.23
C PRO A 26 0.75 6.74 9.89
N LEU A 27 1.23 7.98 9.76
CA LEU A 27 1.18 8.74 8.51
C LEU A 27 2.20 8.20 7.51
N MET A 28 3.44 7.95 7.94
CA MET A 28 4.49 7.38 7.12
C MET A 28 4.12 5.97 6.64
N ARG A 29 3.44 5.19 7.48
CA ARG A 29 2.90 3.89 7.07
C ARG A 29 1.88 4.02 5.93
N LEU A 30 0.97 5.00 5.97
CA LEU A 30 0.02 5.28 4.89
C LEU A 30 0.71 5.72 3.60
N ILE A 31 1.75 6.56 3.72
CA ILE A 31 2.56 6.99 2.58
C ILE A 31 3.23 5.77 1.92
N ARG A 32 3.81 4.85 2.70
CA ARG A 32 4.43 3.63 2.15
C ARG A 32 3.44 2.67 1.49
N TYR A 33 2.20 2.60 1.97
CA TYR A 33 1.15 1.89 1.24
C TYR A 33 0.86 2.55 -0.12
N LEU A 34 0.87 3.89 -0.19
CA LEU A 34 0.65 4.62 -1.43
C LEU A 34 1.78 4.39 -2.44
N ASP A 35 3.05 4.47 -2.00
CA ASP A 35 4.22 4.18 -2.83
C ASP A 35 4.10 2.81 -3.50
N ARG A 36 3.68 1.80 -2.73
CA ARG A 36 3.49 0.44 -3.24
C ARG A 36 2.35 0.32 -4.23
N LEU A 37 1.23 1.03 -4.03
CA LEU A 37 0.14 1.06 -5.00
C LEU A 37 0.64 1.63 -6.33
N ILE A 38 1.44 2.69 -6.29
CA ILE A 38 2.02 3.32 -7.48
C ILE A 38 2.99 2.36 -8.17
N ASP A 39 3.84 1.65 -7.44
CA ASP A 39 4.75 0.64 -8.01
C ASP A 39 4.01 -0.45 -8.79
N GLU A 40 2.90 -0.96 -8.25
CA GLU A 40 2.15 -2.04 -8.89
C GLU A 40 1.34 -1.53 -10.09
N LEU A 41 0.84 -0.29 -10.03
CA LEU A 41 0.25 0.38 -11.18
C LEU A 41 1.29 0.61 -12.29
N ALA A 42 2.51 1.03 -11.94
CA ALA A 42 3.60 1.21 -12.89
C ALA A 42 4.04 -0.10 -13.56
N LYS A 43 3.88 -1.24 -12.87
CA LYS A 43 4.06 -2.59 -13.43
C LYS A 43 2.89 -3.06 -14.29
N GLY A 44 1.88 -2.22 -14.51
CA GLY A 44 0.72 -2.52 -15.35
C GLY A 44 -0.31 -3.43 -14.69
N LYS A 45 -0.32 -3.55 -13.35
CA LYS A 45 -1.36 -4.32 -12.66
C LYS A 45 -2.63 -3.49 -12.54
N ASP A 46 -3.78 -4.12 -12.81
CA ASP A 46 -5.08 -3.48 -12.63
C ASP A 46 -5.34 -3.14 -11.16
N MET A 47 -5.88 -1.95 -10.91
CA MET A 47 -6.23 -1.51 -9.56
C MET A 47 -7.18 -2.49 -8.85
N ALA A 48 -8.09 -3.13 -9.59
CA ALA A 48 -8.99 -4.16 -9.05
C ALA A 48 -8.26 -5.43 -8.56
N LYS A 49 -7.10 -5.76 -9.17
CA LYS A 49 -6.26 -6.88 -8.72
C LYS A 49 -5.40 -6.48 -7.52
N ILE A 50 -4.97 -5.22 -7.45
CA ILE A 50 -4.15 -4.69 -6.36
C ILE A 50 -5.00 -4.50 -5.09
N LEU A 51 -6.19 -3.93 -5.23
CA LEU A 51 -7.12 -3.63 -4.13
C LEU A 51 -8.03 -4.80 -3.76
N ARG A 52 -7.63 -6.06 -3.95
CA ARG A 52 -8.47 -7.22 -3.55
C ARG A 52 -8.86 -7.06 -2.08
N LYS A 53 -10.09 -6.62 -1.85
CA LYS A 53 -10.73 -6.57 -0.53
C LYS A 53 -10.94 -8.02 -0.11
N LEU A 54 -10.39 -8.39 1.04
CA LEU A 54 -10.90 -9.49 1.82
C LEU A 54 -12.35 -9.18 2.22
#